data_AF-A0A417IKG1-F1
#
_entry.id   AF-A0A417IKG1-F1
#
_cell.length_a   1.000
_cell.length_b   1.000
_cell.length_c   1.000
_cell.angle_alpha   90.00
_cell.angle_beta   90.00
_cell.angle_gamma   90.00
#
_symmetry.space_group_name_H-M   'P 1'
#
loop_
_entity.id
_entity.type
_entity.pdbx_description
1 polymer ?
#
loop_
_entity_poly.entity_id
_entity_poly.type
_entity_poly.pdbx_seq_one_letter_code
_entity_poly.pdbx_strand_id
1 'polypeptide(L)'
;MLLTSLGLAITFGLMRVINMAHGEFVMIGAYMTYVTQQLFAAFLPSSMRDWYYIAALPLAFAATFLLGTVVGSTAIGGASIFAENYTSATIAKAIVLLLVIVFLQKRPQGLFTIRSRSLDD
;
A
#
# COMPACT_ATOMS: atom_id res chain seq x y z
N MET A 1 1.35 -15.43 11.57
CA MET A 1 2.14 -15.47 10.34
C MET A 1 1.73 -16.59 9.40
N LEU A 2 1.61 -17.85 9.85
CA LEU A 2 1.10 -18.95 9.00
C LEU A 2 -0.29 -18.69 8.40
N LEU A 3 -1.24 -18.20 9.20
CA LEU A 3 -2.59 -17.87 8.72
C LEU A 3 -2.58 -16.69 7.73
N THR A 4 -1.76 -15.68 8.00
CA THR A 4 -1.60 -14.49 7.15
C THR A 4 -0.92 -14.83 5.83
N SER A 5 0.12 -15.68 5.84
CA SER A 5 0.79 -16.16 4.64
C SER A 5 -0.10 -17.09 3.80
N LEU A 6 -0.95 -17.89 4.45
CA LEU A 6 -1.91 -18.75 3.76
C LEU A 6 -3.04 -17.94 3.12
N GLY A 7 -3.59 -16.93 3.82
CA GLY A 7 -4.57 -16.00 3.26
C GLY A 7 -4.01 -15.23 2.06
N LEU A 8 -2.76 -14.78 2.16
CA LEU A 8 -2.04 -14.10 1.07
C LEU A 8 -1.74 -15.03 -0.12
N ALA A 9 -1.37 -16.29 0.16
CA ALA A 9 -1.17 -17.32 -0.86
C ALA A 9 -2.48 -17.66 -1.60
N ILE A 10 -3.62 -17.66 -0.90
CA ILE A 10 -4.94 -17.87 -1.52
C ILE A 10 -5.32 -16.66 -2.38
N THR A 11 -5.20 -15.42 -1.88
CA THR A 11 -5.55 -14.23 -2.66
C THR A 11 -4.66 -14.07 -3.89
N PHE A 12 -3.35 -14.26 -3.78
CA PHE A 12 -2.46 -14.23 -4.94
C PHE A 12 -2.63 -15.45 -5.87
N GLY A 13 -2.92 -16.63 -5.31
CA GLY A 13 -3.18 -17.85 -6.08
C GLY A 13 -4.43 -17.75 -6.96
N LEU A 14 -5.48 -17.10 -6.46
CA LEU A 14 -6.72 -16.86 -7.22
C LEU A 14 -6.56 -15.73 -8.26
N MET A 15 -5.76 -14.70 -7.98
CA MET A 15 -5.63 -13.53 -8.86
C MET A 15 -4.73 -13.75 -10.08
N ARG A 16 -3.94 -14.84 -10.14
CA ARG A 16 -2.98 -15.15 -11.23
C ARG A 16 -1.95 -14.04 -11.53
N VAL A 17 -1.96 -12.94 -10.75
CA VAL A 17 -1.10 -11.77 -10.86
C VAL A 17 -0.55 -11.42 -9.48
N ILE A 18 0.76 -11.20 -9.39
CA ILE A 18 1.44 -10.84 -8.14
C ILE A 18 1.28 -9.32 -7.94
N ASN A 19 0.37 -8.92 -7.05
CA ASN A 19 0.20 -7.51 -6.68
C ASN A 19 1.24 -7.12 -5.61
N MET A 20 2.33 -6.48 -6.06
CA MET A 20 3.44 -6.05 -5.20
C MET A 20 3.01 -5.05 -4.11
N ALA A 21 2.00 -4.22 -4.37
CA ALA A 21 1.52 -3.25 -3.38
C ALA A 21 0.88 -3.95 -2.17
N HIS A 22 0.27 -5.12 -2.37
CA HIS A 22 -0.42 -5.83 -1.30
C HIS A 22 0.56 -6.39 -0.26
N GLY A 23 1.74 -6.86 -0.70
CA GLY A 23 2.80 -7.32 0.21
C GLY A 23 3.40 -6.18 1.05
N GLU A 24 3.57 -5.00 0.45
CA GLU A 24 4.11 -3.82 1.13
C GLU A 24 3.19 -3.32 2.26
N PHE A 25 1.88 -3.28 2.04
CA PHE A 25 0.94 -2.88 3.10
C PHE A 25 0.86 -3.90 4.25
N VAL A 26 0.95 -5.20 3.95
CA VAL A 26 1.02 -6.26 4.98
C VAL A 26 2.30 -6.13 5.82
N MET A 27 3.43 -5.83 5.17
CA MET A 27 4.71 -5.60 5.86
C MET A 27 4.65 -4.39 6.80
N ILE A 28 4.10 -3.26 6.35
CA ILE A 28 3.93 -2.06 7.19
C ILE A 28 3.00 -2.37 8.37
N GLY A 29 1.90 -3.08 8.14
CA GLY A 29 1.00 -3.51 9.22
C GLY A 29 1.69 -4.39 10.26
N ALA A 30 2.48 -5.38 9.83
CA ALA A 30 3.24 -6.26 10.72
C ALA A 30 4.35 -5.51 11.49
N TYR A 31 4.99 -4.54 10.85
CA TYR A 31 5.96 -3.68 11.52
C TYR A 31 5.29 -2.80 12.59
N MET A 32 4.10 -2.26 12.30
CA MET A 32 3.35 -1.44 13.26
C MET A 32 2.90 -2.23 14.49
N THR A 33 2.51 -3.50 14.34
CA THR A 33 2.18 -4.35 15.51
C THR A 33 3.42 -4.64 16.35
N TYR A 34 4.57 -4.89 15.71
CA TYR A 34 5.85 -5.06 16.41
C TYR A 34 6.25 -3.79 17.18
N VAL A 35 6.18 -2.61 16.55
CA VAL A 35 6.50 -1.34 17.20
C VAL A 35 5.54 -1.04 18.35
N THR A 36 4.24 -1.35 18.19
CA THR A 36 3.26 -1.20 19.28
C THR A 36 3.63 -2.09 20.47
N GLN A 37 4.04 -3.33 20.21
CA GLN A 37 4.51 -4.23 21.26
C GLN A 37 5.76 -3.68 21.96
N GLN A 38 6.72 -3.14 21.21
CA GLN A 38 7.94 -2.53 21.76
C GLN A 38 7.63 -1.28 22.59
N LEU A 39 6.68 -0.46 22.16
CA LEU A 39 6.20 0.70 22.93
C LEU A 39 5.53 0.26 24.24
N PHE A 40 4.66 -0.74 24.20
CA PHE A 40 4.05 -1.28 25.41
C PHE A 40 5.08 -1.93 26.34
N ALA A 41 6.11 -2.58 25.79
CA ALA A 41 7.21 -3.14 26.56
C ALA A 41 8.10 -2.06 27.20
N ALA A 42 8.29 -0.92 26.53
CA ALA A 42 9.12 0.18 27.01
C ALA A 42 8.41 1.09 28.02
N PHE A 43 7.11 1.36 27.84
CA PHE A 43 6.37 2.34 28.63
C PHE A 43 5.41 1.76 29.66
N LEU A 44 4.95 0.50 29.53
CA LEU A 44 4.00 -0.09 30.47
C LEU A 44 4.64 -1.14 31.41
N PRO A 45 4.21 -1.18 32.69
CA PRO A 45 4.59 -2.23 33.62
C PRO A 45 4.22 -3.63 33.10
N SER A 46 4.97 -4.66 33.52
CA SER A 46 4.82 -6.05 33.09
C SER A 46 3.39 -6.59 33.16
N SER A 47 2.56 -6.09 34.09
CA SER A 47 1.18 -6.54 34.30
C SER A 47 0.16 -6.04 33.26
N MET A 48 0.46 -4.99 32.48
CA MET A 48 -0.46 -4.44 31.47
C MET A 48 0.01 -4.67 30.03
N ARG A 49 1.11 -5.41 29.86
CA ARG A 49 1.75 -5.59 28.55
C ARG A 49 0.83 -6.33 27.57
N ASP A 50 0.02 -7.27 28.06
CA ASP A 50 -0.92 -8.06 27.25
C ASP A 50 -2.02 -7.25 26.56
N TRP A 51 -2.27 -6.01 27.01
CA TRP A 51 -3.26 -5.14 26.36
C TRP A 51 -2.84 -4.67 24.96
N TYR A 52 -1.57 -4.90 24.59
CA TYR A 52 -1.04 -4.50 23.29
C TYR A 52 -1.79 -5.14 22.10
N TYR A 53 -2.35 -6.34 22.23
CA TYR A 53 -3.06 -7.00 21.13
C TYR A 53 -4.27 -6.18 20.64
N ILE A 54 -5.02 -5.61 21.59
CA ILE A 54 -6.21 -4.80 21.29
C ILE A 54 -5.80 -3.43 20.77
N ALA A 55 -4.72 -2.85 21.30
CA ALA A 55 -4.20 -1.56 20.86
C ALA A 55 -3.52 -1.62 19.48
N ALA A 56 -2.89 -2.75 19.14
CA ALA A 56 -2.13 -2.92 17.90
C ALA A 56 -3.02 -2.91 16.66
N LEU A 57 -4.27 -3.38 16.74
CA LEU A 57 -5.21 -3.40 15.63
C LEU A 57 -5.57 -1.99 15.10
N PRO A 58 -6.10 -1.06 15.94
CA PRO A 58 -6.40 0.30 15.48
C PRO A 58 -5.13 1.09 15.14
N LEU A 59 -4.02 0.87 15.85
CA LEU A 59 -2.77 1.57 15.57
C LEU A 59 -2.16 1.15 14.23
N ALA A 60 -2.14 -0.15 13.91
CA ALA A 60 -1.64 -0.63 12.64
C ALA A 60 -2.49 -0.13 11.46
N PHE A 61 -3.82 -0.12 11.62
CA PHE A 61 -4.72 0.43 10.60
C PHE A 61 -4.52 1.94 10.41
N ALA A 62 -4.50 2.71 11.51
CA ALA A 62 -4.32 4.16 11.43
C ALA A 62 -2.96 4.53 10.82
N ALA A 63 -1.88 3.87 11.24
CA ALA A 63 -0.55 4.17 10.74
C ALA A 63 -0.37 3.78 9.26
N THR A 64 -0.86 2.61 8.83
CA THR A 64 -0.82 2.21 7.41
C THR A 64 -1.66 3.16 6.55
N PHE A 65 -2.84 3.57 7.00
CA PHE A 65 -3.68 4.56 6.31
C PHE A 65 -3.01 5.93 6.20
N LEU A 66 -2.43 6.45 7.29
CA LEU A 66 -1.74 7.73 7.29
C LEU A 66 -0.50 7.72 6.40
N LEU A 67 0.32 6.66 6.46
CA LEU A 67 1.48 6.53 5.58
C LEU A 67 1.07 6.46 4.11
N GLY A 68 0.07 5.63 3.78
CA GLY A 68 -0.43 5.51 2.41
C GLY A 68 -0.99 6.83 1.86
N THR A 69 -1.75 7.57 2.67
CA THR A 69 -2.34 8.86 2.27
C THR A 69 -1.29 9.95 2.12
N VAL A 70 -0.31 10.05 3.02
CA VAL A 70 0.79 11.03 2.91
C VAL A 70 1.63 10.77 1.68
N VAL A 71 2.05 9.52 1.45
CA VAL A 71 2.86 9.16 0.28
C VAL A 71 2.08 9.40 -1.01
N GLY A 72 0.81 8.96 -1.07
CA GLY A 72 -0.04 9.13 -2.25
C GLY A 72 -0.34 10.61 -2.58
N SER A 73 -0.73 11.39 -1.57
CA SER A 73 -1.03 12.82 -1.75
C SER A 73 0.21 13.65 -2.09
N THR A 74 1.37 13.31 -1.52
CA THR A 74 2.64 13.97 -1.85
C THR A 74 3.08 13.65 -3.27
N ALA A 75 2.98 12.38 -3.69
CA ALA A 75 3.32 11.98 -5.05
C ALA A 75 2.42 12.66 -6.09
N ILE A 76 1.11 12.67 -5.87
CA ILE A 76 0.14 13.30 -6.78
C ILE A 76 0.28 14.83 -6.76
N GLY A 77 0.35 15.43 -5.58
CA GLY A 77 0.51 16.87 -5.40
C GLY A 77 1.83 17.37 -6.00
N GLY A 78 2.94 16.68 -5.73
CA GLY A 78 4.23 16.98 -6.33
C GLY A 78 4.17 16.90 -7.86
N ALA A 79 3.61 15.83 -8.41
CA ALA A 79 3.44 15.69 -9.86
C ALA A 79 2.60 16.81 -10.48
N SER A 80 1.56 17.29 -9.79
CA SER A 80 0.74 18.41 -10.26
C SER A 80 1.52 19.72 -10.32
N ILE A 81 2.40 20.01 -9.34
CA ILE A 81 3.21 21.22 -9.33
C ILE A 81 4.16 21.26 -10.54
N PHE A 82 4.81 20.13 -10.85
CA PHE A 82 5.68 20.06 -12.03
C PHE A 82 4.90 20.27 -13.34
N ALA A 83 3.66 19.76 -13.42
CA ALA A 83 2.80 19.96 -14.59
C ALA A 83 2.31 21.41 -14.72
N GLU A 84 1.99 22.06 -13.60
CA GLU A 84 1.53 23.46 -13.55
C GLU A 84 2.67 24.46 -13.82
N ASN A 85 3.93 24.12 -13.56
CA ASN A 85 5.06 25.03 -13.79
C ASN A 85 5.32 25.30 -15.29
N TYR A 86 4.80 24.45 -16.19
CA TYR A 86 4.91 24.64 -17.64
C TYR A 86 3.62 25.16 -18.29
N THR A 87 2.49 25.24 -17.57
CA THR A 87 1.17 25.53 -18.16
C THR A 87 0.19 26.09 -17.12
N SER A 88 -0.75 26.96 -17.52
CA SER A 88 -1.83 27.47 -16.65
C SER A 88 -2.57 26.34 -15.91
N ALA A 89 -2.87 26.53 -14.60
CA ALA A 89 -3.38 25.49 -13.70
C ALA A 89 -4.62 24.73 -14.23
N THR A 90 -5.52 25.42 -14.93
CA THR A 90 -6.71 24.80 -15.55
C THR A 90 -6.35 23.85 -16.69
N ILE A 91 -5.40 24.27 -17.55
CA ILE A 91 -4.94 23.48 -18.70
C ILE A 91 -4.04 22.33 -18.22
N ALA A 92 -3.21 22.55 -17.21
CA ALA A 92 -2.35 21.52 -16.61
C ALA A 92 -3.19 20.37 -16.04
N LYS A 93 -4.23 20.67 -15.25
CA LYS A 93 -5.17 19.65 -14.74
C LYS A 93 -5.92 18.93 -15.86
N ALA A 94 -6.33 19.64 -16.92
CA ALA A 94 -6.99 19.03 -18.07
C ALA A 94 -6.05 18.08 -18.85
N ILE A 95 -4.79 18.46 -19.05
CA ILE A 95 -3.77 17.64 -19.72
C ILE A 95 -3.43 16.40 -18.89
N VAL A 96 -3.23 16.55 -17.58
CA VAL A 96 -2.97 15.42 -16.66
C VAL A 96 -4.13 14.44 -16.69
N LEU A 97 -5.37 14.91 -16.62
CA LEU A 97 -6.56 14.05 -16.70
C LEU A 97 -6.61 13.30 -18.04
N LEU A 98 -6.39 13.98 -19.16
CA LEU A 98 -6.35 13.35 -20.48
C LEU A 98 -5.24 12.30 -20.59
N LEU A 99 -4.05 12.59 -20.08
CA LEU A 99 -2.94 11.64 -20.05
C LEU A 99 -3.25 10.41 -19.21
N VAL A 100 -3.82 10.60 -18.01
CA VAL A 100 -4.24 9.49 -17.14
C VAL A 100 -5.30 8.64 -17.84
N ILE A 101 -6.31 9.26 -18.46
CA ILE A 101 -7.36 8.54 -19.19
C ILE A 101 -6.77 7.76 -20.37
N VAL A 102 -5.95 8.39 -21.21
CA VAL A 102 -5.33 7.72 -22.37
C VAL A 102 -4.39 6.59 -21.92
N PHE A 103 -3.63 6.80 -20.84
CA PHE A 103 -2.75 5.79 -20.27
C PHE A 103 -3.55 4.59 -19.73
N LEU A 104 -4.60 4.84 -18.94
CA LEU A 104 -5.50 3.80 -18.44
C LEU A 104 -6.21 3.07 -19.58
N GLN A 105 -6.63 3.77 -20.64
CA GLN A 105 -7.24 3.16 -21.82
C GLN A 105 -6.26 2.28 -22.61
N LYS A 106 -5.00 2.68 -22.73
CA LYS A 106 -3.99 1.96 -23.53
C LYS A 106 -3.39 0.75 -22.79
N ARG A 107 -3.35 0.78 -21.46
CA ARG A 107 -2.83 -0.32 -20.62
C ARG A 107 -3.73 -0.53 -19.40
N PRO A 108 -4.98 -1.00 -19.58
CA PRO A 108 -5.94 -1.18 -18.47
C PRO A 108 -5.52 -2.26 -17.47
N GLN A 109 -4.53 -3.10 -17.82
CA GLN A 109 -4.07 -4.24 -17.02
C GLN A 109 -2.62 -4.10 -16.52
N GLY A 110 -2.02 -2.90 -16.59
CA GLY A 110 -0.67 -2.62 -16.09
C GLY A 110 0.47 -2.97 -17.07
N LEU A 111 1.69 -2.55 -16.71
CA LEU A 111 2.90 -2.58 -17.55
C LEU A 111 3.50 -3.99 -17.73
N PHE A 112 3.06 -4.97 -16.95
CA PHE A 112 3.62 -6.31 -16.92
C PHE A 112 2.55 -7.37 -17.20
N THR A 113 2.59 -7.95 -18.39
CA THR A 113 1.96 -9.26 -18.64
C THR A 113 2.77 -10.29 -17.86
N ILE A 114 2.22 -10.79 -16.75
CA ILE A 114 2.79 -11.97 -16.09
C ILE A 114 2.53 -13.14 -17.03
N ARG A 115 3.55 -13.53 -17.80
CA ARG A 115 3.57 -14.88 -18.39
C ARG A 115 3.67 -15.83 -17.21
N SER A 116 2.55 -16.45 -16.84
CA SER A 116 2.56 -17.65 -16.01
C SER A 116 3.41 -18.66 -16.76
N ARG A 117 4.67 -18.82 -16.33
CA ARG A 117 5.49 -19.92 -16.78
C ARG A 117 4.78 -21.18 -16.31
N SER A 118 4.34 -21.95 -17.30
CA SER A 118 4.12 -23.38 -17.24
C SER A 118 4.98 -24.05 -16.16
N LEU A 119 4.30 -24.66 -15.21
CA LEU A 119 4.65 -25.97 -14.66
C LEU A 119 3.53 -26.85 -15.25
N ASP A 120 3.64 -27.72 -16.25
CA ASP A 120 4.74 -28.53 -16.79
C ASP A 120 5.79 -28.91 -15.74
N ASP A 121 5.28 -29.39 -14.59
CA ASP A 121 5.55 -30.70 -13.98
C ASP A 121 4.79 -30.82 -12.65
#